data_AF-A0A7H9EMA8-F1
#
_entry.id   AF-A0A7H9EMA8-F1
#
_cell.length_a   1.000
_cell.length_b   1.000
_cell.length_c   1.000
_cell.angle_alpha   90.00
_cell.angle_beta   90.00
_cell.angle_gamma   90.00
#
_symmetry.space_group_name_H-M   'P 1'
#
loop_
_entity.id
_entity.type
_entity.pdbx_description
1 polymer ?
#
loop_
_entity_poly.entity_id
_entity_poly.type
_entity_poly.pdbx_seq_one_letter_code
_entity_poly.pdbx_strand_id
1 'polypeptide(L)'
;MYNYHEEKENLLDFLTEEYTLFKRQQDLYGKYLEMAIPLSDCVGEMTRHAGSYTAIRMMQVASERAGVDEGFQLNDDDNQFVVEMHNSLVDFVSDTVIPDTDDALNNFADPDQLVSVLDDLFQNALQTALKPFQSDDEAQAE
;
A
#
# COMPACT_ATOMS: atom_id res chain seq x y z
N MET A 1 2.47 -7.60 22.72
CA MET A 1 3.55 -7.31 21.76
C MET A 1 2.94 -7.55 20.40
N TYR A 2 2.86 -6.54 19.55
CA TYR A 2 2.23 -6.67 18.25
C TYR A 2 3.04 -7.62 17.36
N ASN A 3 2.38 -8.54 16.66
CA ASN A 3 3.06 -9.58 15.90
C ASN A 3 3.27 -9.13 14.46
N TYR A 4 4.37 -8.41 14.20
CA TYR A 4 4.72 -7.88 12.88
C TYR A 4 4.72 -8.93 11.76
N HIS A 5 5.02 -10.18 12.09
CA HIS A 5 5.01 -11.27 11.12
C HIS A 5 3.59 -11.59 10.63
N GLU A 6 2.58 -11.50 11.50
CA GLU A 6 1.18 -11.76 11.16
C GLU A 6 0.60 -10.67 10.25
N GLU A 7 0.99 -9.41 10.45
CA GLU A 7 0.57 -8.32 9.57
C GLU A 7 1.16 -8.38 8.18
N LYS A 8 2.40 -8.88 8.07
CA LYS A 8 3.00 -9.12 6.76
C LYS A 8 2.17 -10.13 5.97
N GLU A 9 1.81 -11.26 6.58
CA GLU A 9 0.98 -12.26 5.93
C GLU A 9 -0.41 -11.68 5.58
N ASN A 10 -1.02 -10.91 6.48
CA ASN A 10 -2.30 -10.25 6.20
C ASN A 10 -2.22 -9.24 5.04
N LEU A 11 -1.11 -8.50 4.91
CA LEU A 11 -0.87 -7.61 3.78
C LEU A 11 -0.72 -8.41 2.48
N LEU A 12 0.02 -9.51 2.48
CA LEU A 12 0.19 -10.35 1.30
C LEU A 12 -1.13 -10.98 0.84
N ASP A 13 -1.97 -11.44 1.78
CA ASP A 13 -3.32 -11.91 1.49
C ASP A 13 -4.18 -10.79 0.89
N PHE A 14 -4.12 -9.58 1.48
CA PHE A 14 -4.81 -8.40 0.97
C PHE A 14 -4.38 -8.05 -0.46
N LEU A 15 -3.07 -8.00 -0.74
CA LEU A 15 -2.52 -7.74 -2.07
C LEU A 15 -2.90 -8.81 -3.08
N THR A 16 -2.99 -10.07 -2.66
CA THR A 16 -3.43 -11.18 -3.50
C THR A 16 -4.89 -11.03 -3.94
N GLU A 17 -5.76 -10.58 -3.03
CA GLU A 17 -7.16 -10.30 -3.34
C GLU A 17 -7.29 -9.08 -4.27
N GLU A 18 -6.55 -8.00 -4.01
CA GLU A 18 -6.49 -6.82 -4.88
C GLU A 18 -6.04 -7.19 -6.31
N TYR A 19 -4.99 -8.00 -6.44
CA TYR A 19 -4.52 -8.47 -7.75
C TYR A 19 -5.55 -9.38 -8.44
N THR A 20 -6.26 -10.22 -7.68
CA THR A 20 -7.35 -11.05 -8.20
C THR A 20 -8.51 -10.21 -8.73
N LEU A 21 -8.85 -9.11 -8.05
CA LEU A 21 -9.85 -8.16 -8.52
C LEU A 21 -9.41 -7.50 -9.83
N PHE A 22 -8.14 -7.09 -9.92
CA PHE A 22 -7.60 -6.54 -11.16
C PHE A 22 -7.70 -7.53 -12.33
N LYS A 23 -7.29 -8.79 -12.16
CA LYS A 23 -7.39 -9.81 -13.22
C LYS A 23 -8.84 -9.99 -13.70
N ARG A 24 -9.80 -10.00 -12.77
CA ARG A 24 -11.23 -10.06 -13.11
C ARG A 24 -11.68 -8.82 -13.89
N GLN A 25 -11.19 -7.64 -13.53
CA GLN A 25 -11.51 -6.40 -14.23
C GLN A 25 -10.90 -6.40 -15.64
N GLN A 26 -9.65 -6.84 -15.78
CA GLN A 26 -8.96 -7.02 -17.06
C GLN A 26 -9.75 -7.94 -18.00
N ASP A 27 -10.21 -9.09 -17.50
CA ASP A 27 -11.02 -10.04 -18.28
C ASP A 27 -12.34 -9.40 -18.75
N LEU A 28 -13.02 -8.67 -17.87
CA LEU A 28 -14.27 -7.98 -18.19
C LEU A 28 -14.05 -6.91 -19.28
N TYR A 29 -13.00 -6.11 -19.14
CA TYR A 29 -12.69 -5.03 -20.07
C TYR A 29 -12.27 -5.58 -21.44
N GLY A 30 -11.41 -6.61 -21.47
CA GLY A 30 -11.04 -7.28 -22.71
C GLY A 30 -12.25 -7.89 -23.42
N LYS A 31 -13.15 -8.53 -22.67
CA LYS A 31 -14.32 -9.22 -23.24
C LYS A 31 -15.39 -8.28 -23.82
N TYR A 32 -15.65 -7.15 -23.16
CA TYR A 32 -16.79 -6.30 -23.51
C TYR A 32 -16.41 -4.97 -24.16
N LEU A 33 -15.19 -4.49 -23.94
CA LEU A 33 -14.73 -3.19 -24.42
C LEU A 33 -13.53 -3.31 -25.39
N GLU A 34 -13.01 -4.52 -25.62
CA GLU A 34 -11.80 -4.76 -26.41
C GLU A 34 -10.61 -3.90 -25.92
N MET A 35 -10.58 -3.64 -24.61
CA MET A 35 -9.64 -2.71 -23.98
C MET A 35 -8.78 -3.46 -22.96
N ALA A 36 -7.48 -3.18 -23.00
CA ALA A 36 -6.53 -3.63 -22.00
C ALA A 36 -6.30 -2.54 -20.95
N ILE A 37 -6.37 -2.91 -19.67
CA ILE A 37 -5.96 -2.04 -18.57
C ILE A 37 -4.44 -2.18 -18.40
N PRO A 38 -3.69 -1.06 -18.42
CA PRO A 38 -2.25 -1.10 -18.23
C PRO A 38 -1.87 -1.66 -16.86
N LEU A 39 -0.76 -2.41 -16.79
CA LEU A 39 -0.25 -2.94 -15.51
C LEU A 39 0.11 -1.82 -14.52
N SER A 40 0.56 -0.66 -15.01
CA SER A 40 0.81 0.52 -14.18
C SER A 40 -0.39 0.94 -13.36
N ASP A 41 -1.61 0.78 -13.88
CA ASP A 41 -2.83 1.20 -13.19
C ASP A 41 -3.14 0.21 -12.06
N CYS A 42 -2.99 -1.09 -12.31
CA CYS A 42 -3.11 -2.14 -11.29
C CYS A 42 -2.14 -1.86 -10.13
N VAL A 43 -0.86 -1.79 -10.45
CA VAL A 43 0.20 -1.65 -9.47
C VAL A 43 0.07 -0.33 -8.72
N GLY A 44 -0.34 0.75 -9.40
CA GLY A 44 -0.58 2.04 -8.79
C GLY A 44 -1.72 2.02 -7.76
N GLU A 45 -2.87 1.42 -8.10
CA GLU A 45 -3.98 1.27 -7.16
C GLU A 45 -3.63 0.36 -5.98
N MET A 46 -3.02 -0.80 -6.25
CA MET A 46 -2.56 -1.72 -5.21
C MET A 46 -1.60 -1.04 -4.23
N THR A 47 -0.70 -0.21 -4.74
CA THR A 47 0.25 0.55 -3.92
C THR A 47 -0.45 1.55 -3.02
N ARG A 48 -1.44 2.29 -3.53
CA ARG A 48 -2.24 3.23 -2.71
C ARG A 48 -3.01 2.49 -1.62
N HIS A 49 -3.57 1.33 -1.96
CA HIS A 49 -4.28 0.48 -1.01
C HIS A 49 -3.34 -0.08 0.06
N ALA A 50 -2.12 -0.49 -0.30
CA ALA A 50 -1.10 -0.94 0.66
C ALA A 50 -0.67 0.18 1.63
N GLY A 51 -0.45 1.39 1.12
CA GLY A 51 -0.15 2.56 1.97
C GLY A 51 -1.29 2.89 2.92
N SER A 52 -2.53 2.85 2.43
CA SER A 52 -3.73 3.08 3.25
C SER A 52 -3.95 1.99 4.30
N TYR A 53 -3.76 0.71 3.91
CA TYR A 53 -3.79 -0.44 4.81
C TYR A 53 -2.80 -0.24 5.95
N THR A 54 -1.55 0.08 5.61
CA THR A 54 -0.46 0.31 6.57
C THR A 54 -0.84 1.40 7.57
N ALA A 55 -1.32 2.54 7.10
CA ALA A 55 -1.79 3.62 7.98
C ALA A 55 -2.91 3.16 8.93
N ILE A 56 -3.92 2.45 8.41
CA ILE A 56 -5.06 1.98 9.21
C ILE A 56 -4.60 1.00 10.29
N ARG A 57 -3.68 0.09 9.97
CA ARG A 57 -3.13 -0.86 10.95
C ARG A 57 -2.30 -0.14 12.01
N MET A 58 -1.44 0.81 11.63
CA MET A 58 -0.71 1.65 12.59
C MET A 58 -1.65 2.37 13.56
N MET A 59 -2.75 2.94 13.05
CA MET A 59 -3.74 3.62 13.87
C MET A 59 -4.44 2.67 14.85
N GLN A 60 -4.79 1.46 14.41
CA GLN A 60 -5.39 0.46 15.29
C GLN A 60 -4.44 0.03 16.40
N VAL A 61 -3.17 -0.23 16.07
CA VAL A 61 -2.14 -0.58 17.06
C VAL A 61 -1.90 0.54 18.06
N ALA A 62 -1.79 1.78 17.58
CA ALA A 62 -1.61 2.93 18.45
C ALA A 62 -2.82 3.14 19.37
N SER A 63 -4.04 2.97 18.86
CA SER A 63 -5.28 3.01 19.65
C SER A 63 -5.33 1.92 20.73
N GLU A 64 -4.79 0.73 20.46
CA GLU A 64 -4.70 -0.35 21.45
C GLU A 64 -3.66 -0.05 22.54
N ARG A 65 -2.59 0.70 22.21
CA ARG A 65 -1.50 1.08 23.14
C ARG A 65 -1.87 2.25 24.04
N ALA A 66 -2.56 3.26 23.53
CA ALA A 66 -2.75 4.54 24.20
C ALA A 66 -3.72 4.51 25.41
N GLY A 67 -4.46 3.40 25.61
CA GLY A 67 -5.59 3.45 26.52
C GLY A 67 -6.62 4.50 26.07
N VAL A 68 -7.74 4.65 26.80
CA VAL A 68 -8.89 5.42 26.30
C VAL A 68 -8.65 6.95 26.25
N ASP A 69 -7.54 7.47 26.82
CA ASP A 69 -7.35 8.91 27.05
C ASP A 69 -5.96 9.49 26.69
N GLU A 70 -5.00 8.72 26.17
CA GLU A 70 -3.70 9.28 25.73
C GLU A 70 -3.67 9.49 24.20
N GLY A 71 -3.11 10.62 23.75
CA GLY A 71 -3.08 10.97 22.33
C GLY A 71 -2.29 9.97 21.48
N PHE A 72 -2.62 9.94 20.19
CA PHE A 72 -1.90 9.15 19.17
C PHE A 72 -0.45 9.65 19.04
N GLN A 73 0.52 8.79 19.33
CA GLN A 73 1.94 9.06 19.07
C GLN A 73 2.56 7.87 18.34
N LEU A 74 3.12 8.15 17.16
CA LEU A 74 3.92 7.19 16.41
C LEU A 74 5.28 7.01 17.08
N ASN A 75 5.74 5.76 17.21
CA ASN A 75 7.04 5.43 17.77
C ASN A 75 8.01 4.87 16.71
N ASP A 76 9.26 4.60 17.09
CA ASP A 76 10.28 4.06 16.19
C ASP A 76 9.89 2.67 15.63
N ASP A 77 9.10 1.88 16.37
CA ASP A 77 8.63 0.57 15.90
C ASP A 77 7.62 0.71 14.75
N ASP A 78 6.90 1.84 14.70
CA ASP A 78 5.94 2.13 13.63
C ASP A 78 6.67 2.48 12.32
N ASN A 79 7.86 3.10 12.40
CA ASN A 79 8.72 3.30 11.22
C ASN A 79 9.23 1.97 10.66
N GLN A 80 9.61 1.03 11.54
CA GLN A 80 10.03 -0.30 11.11
C GLN A 80 8.87 -1.07 10.45
N PHE A 81 7.65 -0.92 10.98
CA PHE A 81 6.45 -1.50 10.38
C PHE A 81 6.19 -0.97 8.97
N VAL A 82 6.25 0.35 8.79
CA VAL A 82 6.08 1.00 7.48
C VAL A 82 7.08 0.45 6.47
N VAL A 83 8.35 0.34 6.85
CA VAL A 83 9.41 -0.21 5.98
C VAL A 83 9.13 -1.68 5.63
N GLU A 84 8.72 -2.50 6.58
CA GLU A 84 8.42 -3.92 6.34
C GLU A 84 7.22 -4.11 5.39
N MET A 85 6.15 -3.32 5.57
CA MET A 85 4.96 -3.36 4.70
C MET A 85 5.31 -2.88 3.29
N HIS A 86 6.09 -1.80 3.19
CA HIS A 86 6.57 -1.27 1.92
C HIS A 86 7.42 -2.30 1.16
N ASN A 87 8.42 -2.89 1.81
CA ASN A 87 9.26 -3.90 1.18
C ASN A 87 8.45 -5.12 0.75
N SER A 88 7.47 -5.54 1.55
CA SER A 88 6.58 -6.66 1.19
C SER A 88 5.72 -6.35 -0.05
N LEU A 89 5.28 -5.10 -0.23
CA LEU A 89 4.62 -4.66 -1.45
C LEU A 89 5.58 -4.72 -2.66
N VAL A 90 6.79 -4.18 -2.52
CA VAL A 90 7.79 -4.17 -3.61
C VAL A 90 8.13 -5.60 -4.04
N ASP A 91 8.35 -6.49 -3.07
CA ASP A 91 8.61 -7.91 -3.31
C ASP A 91 7.40 -8.57 -4.00
N PHE A 92 6.18 -8.33 -3.51
CA PHE A 92 4.97 -8.89 -4.14
C PHE A 92 4.80 -8.45 -5.59
N VAL A 93 5.00 -7.16 -5.88
CA VAL A 93 4.91 -6.63 -7.25
C VAL A 93 5.99 -7.27 -8.14
N SER A 94 7.23 -7.34 -7.64
CA SER A 94 8.38 -7.81 -8.41
C SER A 94 8.35 -9.32 -8.66
N ASP A 95 7.97 -10.10 -7.65
CA ASP A 95 8.06 -11.56 -7.68
C ASP A 95 6.76 -12.23 -8.13
N THR A 96 5.61 -11.55 -8.00
CA THR A 96 4.30 -12.12 -8.33
C THR A 96 3.60 -11.38 -9.47
N VAL A 97 3.40 -10.07 -9.35
CA VAL A 97 2.55 -9.32 -10.30
C VAL A 97 3.20 -9.20 -11.67
N ILE A 98 4.46 -8.76 -11.74
CA ILE A 98 5.16 -8.59 -13.01
C ILE A 98 5.33 -9.94 -13.73
N PRO A 99 5.80 -11.02 -13.08
CA PRO A 99 6.02 -12.30 -13.77
C PRO A 99 4.73 -13.02 -14.19
N ASP A 100 3.60 -12.77 -13.52
CA ASP A 100 2.28 -13.37 -13.86
C ASP A 100 1.54 -12.58 -14.95
N THR A 101 1.97 -11.35 -15.28
CA THR A 101 1.30 -10.49 -16.25
C THR A 101 1.86 -10.68 -17.67
N ASP A 102 0.98 -10.64 -18.68
CA ASP A 102 1.37 -10.63 -20.09
C ASP A 102 2.26 -9.41 -20.41
N ASP A 103 3.41 -9.65 -21.05
CA ASP A 103 4.35 -8.61 -21.50
C ASP A 103 3.67 -7.50 -22.31
N ALA A 104 2.61 -7.80 -23.05
CA ALA A 104 1.84 -6.82 -23.81
C ALA A 104 1.10 -5.78 -22.93
N LEU A 105 0.85 -6.13 -21.66
CA LEU A 105 0.23 -5.25 -20.66
C LEU A 105 1.26 -4.53 -19.79
N ASN A 106 2.50 -5.05 -19.77
CA ASN A 106 3.59 -4.47 -19.01
C ASN A 106 4.08 -3.18 -19.69
N ASN A 107 3.62 -2.05 -19.16
CA ASN A 107 3.94 -0.72 -19.66
C ASN A 107 4.95 0.03 -18.76
N PHE A 108 5.66 -0.69 -17.89
CA PHE A 108 6.79 -0.11 -17.16
C PHE A 108 8.00 0.01 -18.10
N ALA A 109 8.44 1.25 -18.34
CA ALA A 109 9.57 1.53 -19.22
C ALA A 109 10.92 1.13 -18.61
N ASP A 110 11.01 1.07 -17.27
CA ASP A 110 12.22 0.80 -16.52
C ASP A 110 11.88 0.25 -15.11
N PRO A 111 12.43 -0.91 -14.68
CA PRO A 111 12.26 -1.43 -13.33
C PRO A 111 12.71 -0.47 -12.21
N ASP A 112 13.71 0.37 -12.45
CA ASP A 112 14.16 1.33 -11.43
C ASP A 112 13.14 2.48 -11.25
N GLN A 113 12.40 2.82 -12.31
CA GLN A 113 11.28 3.77 -12.23
C GLN A 113 10.08 3.18 -11.49
N LEU A 114 9.88 1.87 -11.58
CA LEU A 114 8.80 1.20 -10.87
C LEU A 114 8.95 1.41 -9.36
N VAL A 115 10.10 1.07 -8.79
CA VAL A 115 10.32 1.19 -7.33
C VAL A 115 10.09 2.63 -6.86
N SER A 116 10.64 3.63 -7.56
CA SER A 116 10.42 5.04 -7.21
C SER A 116 8.95 5.44 -7.25
N VAL A 117 8.16 4.91 -8.19
CA VAL A 117 6.72 5.18 -8.27
C VAL A 117 5.97 4.47 -7.14
N LEU A 118 6.37 3.25 -6.78
CA LEU A 118 5.81 2.53 -5.64
C LEU A 118 6.04 3.33 -4.35
N ASP A 119 7.28 3.78 -4.13
CA ASP A 119 7.67 4.58 -2.97
C ASP A 119 6.78 5.83 -2.85
N ASP A 120 6.67 6.63 -3.91
CA ASP A 120 5.91 7.87 -3.92
C ASP A 120 4.41 7.64 -3.66
N LEU A 121 3.82 6.66 -4.33
CA LEU A 121 2.39 6.36 -4.18
C LEU A 121 2.07 5.79 -2.81
N PHE A 122 2.93 4.92 -2.29
CA PHE A 122 2.76 4.31 -0.97
C PHE A 122 2.84 5.38 0.11
N GLN A 123 3.88 6.22 0.07
CA GLN A 123 4.08 7.29 1.06
C GLN A 123 2.97 8.33 0.99
N ASN A 124 2.52 8.71 -0.20
CA ASN A 124 1.40 9.65 -0.36
C ASN A 124 0.11 9.10 0.25
N ALA A 125 -0.23 7.83 -0.03
CA ALA A 125 -1.41 7.19 0.53
C ALA A 125 -1.32 7.03 2.05
N LEU A 126 -0.16 6.61 2.57
CA LEU A 126 0.13 6.51 3.99
C LEU A 126 -0.10 7.86 4.68
N GLN A 127 0.54 8.93 4.20
CA GLN A 127 0.41 10.27 4.78
C GLN A 127 -1.02 10.80 4.69
N THR A 128 -1.69 10.57 3.56
CA THR A 128 -3.09 11.00 3.38
C THR A 128 -4.01 10.34 4.39
N ALA A 129 -3.82 9.05 4.67
CA ALA A 129 -4.61 8.30 5.63
C ALA A 129 -4.30 8.68 7.08
N LEU A 130 -3.04 9.04 7.40
CA LEU A 130 -2.63 9.49 8.73
C LEU A 130 -2.96 10.96 9.00
N LYS A 131 -3.16 11.78 7.97
CA LYS A 131 -3.41 13.23 8.09
C LYS A 131 -4.48 13.62 9.11
N PRO A 132 -5.64 12.95 9.24
CA PRO A 132 -6.65 13.31 10.24
C PRO A 132 -6.21 13.12 11.71
N PHE A 133 -5.08 12.45 11.94
CA PHE A 133 -4.59 12.05 13.27
C PHE A 133 -3.26 12.70 13.64
N GLN A 134 -2.62 13.36 12.68
CA GLN A 134 -1.50 14.27 12.94
C GLN A 134 -2.11 15.58 13.43
N SER A 135 -1.82 15.98 14.67
CA SER A 135 -2.29 17.25 15.22
C SER A 135 -1.85 18.39 14.29
N ASP A 136 -2.78 19.30 13.96
CA ASP A 136 -2.49 20.60 13.35
C ASP A 136 -1.70 21.48 14.36
N ASP A 137 -0.50 21.06 14.78
CA ASP A 137 0.36 21.85 15.68
C ASP A 137 1.05 23.02 14.94
N GLU A 138 0.77 23.22 13.65
CA GLU A 138 1.25 24.39 12.90
C GLU A 138 0.29 25.59 12.93
N ALA A 139 -0.91 25.49 13.53
CA ALA A 139 -1.89 26.58 13.54
C ALA A 139 -1.87 27.51 14.77
N GLN A 140 -0.91 27.36 15.71
CA GLN A 140 -0.80 28.21 16.91
C GLN A 140 0.58 28.85 17.13
N ALA A 141 1.34 29.08 16.06
CA ALA A 141 2.64 29.77 16.12
C ALA A 141 2.69 31.11 15.35
N GLU A 142 1.55 31.79 15.17
CA GLU A 142 1.49 33.20 14.73
C GLU A 142 0.71 34.09 15.72
#